data_AF-A0A4R7BVL9-F1
#
_entry.id   AF-A0A4R7BVL9-F1
#
_cell.length_a   1.000
_cell.length_b   1.000
_cell.length_c   1.000
_cell.angle_alpha   90.00
_cell.angle_beta   90.00
_cell.angle_gamma   90.00
#
_symmetry.space_group_name_H-M   'P 1'
#
loop_
_entity.id
_entity.type
_entity.pdbx_description
1 polymer ?
#
loop_
_entity_poly.entity_id
_entity_poly.type
_entity_poly.pdbx_seq_one_letter_code
_entity_poly.pdbx_strand_id
1 'polypeptide(L)'
;MPSLAEVHQAQMRRAIEKTGEVLTLRRVVPNAPPIEKQVRGRVMGYAPDELAAGISIGERKVILPADEVEASGFPTPLRKGTDRIVVRGTHLTIVEVDDSTRRIGGELVAYEIRASGA
;
A
#
# COMPACT_ATOMS: atom_id res chain seq x y z
N MET A 1 17.98 19.22 12.92
CA MET A 1 18.46 18.16 12.01
C MET A 1 17.26 17.25 11.77
N PRO A 2 16.76 17.12 10.53
CA PRO A 2 15.70 16.14 10.25
C PRO A 2 16.24 14.73 10.52
N SER A 3 15.40 13.86 11.06
CA SER A 3 15.72 12.47 11.34
C SER A 3 15.93 11.67 10.04
N LEU A 4 16.65 10.55 10.12
CA LEU A 4 16.87 9.65 8.99
C LEU A 4 15.54 9.18 8.36
N ALA A 5 14.52 8.91 9.18
CA ALA A 5 13.21 8.51 8.72
C ALA A 5 12.51 9.60 7.89
N GLU A 6 12.55 10.86 8.32
CA GLU A 6 11.99 12.00 7.58
C GLU A 6 12.64 12.18 6.20
N VAL A 7 13.97 12.01 6.12
CA VAL A 7 14.70 12.09 4.83
C VAL A 7 14.25 10.96 3.89
N HIS A 8 14.08 9.75 4.42
CA HIS A 8 13.64 8.60 3.62
C HIS A 8 12.16 8.70 3.21
N GLN A 9 11.28 9.20 4.08
CA GLN A 9 9.89 9.50 3.73
C GLN A 9 9.84 10.56 2.62
N ALA A 10 10.61 11.65 2.73
CA ALA A 10 10.66 12.68 1.70
C ALA A 10 11.20 12.15 0.35
N GLN A 11 12.20 11.28 0.36
CA GLN A 11 12.70 10.62 -0.85
C GLN A 11 11.67 9.67 -1.45
N MET A 12 10.99 8.88 -0.62
CA MET A 12 9.93 7.97 -1.06
C MET A 12 8.76 8.75 -1.67
N ARG A 13 8.32 9.83 -1.02
CA ARG A 13 7.28 10.73 -1.54
C ARG A 13 7.65 11.27 -2.91
N ARG A 14 8.88 11.77 -3.09
CA ARG A 14 9.36 12.23 -4.42
C ARG A 14 9.40 11.12 -5.46
N ALA A 15 9.76 9.89 -5.07
CA ALA A 15 9.76 8.75 -5.98
C ALA A 15 8.34 8.37 -6.41
N ILE A 16 7.38 8.46 -5.49
CA ILE A 16 5.95 8.15 -5.72
C ILE A 16 5.25 9.30 -6.44
N GLU A 17 5.67 10.55 -6.28
CA GLU A 17 5.19 11.63 -7.15
C GLU A 17 5.62 11.42 -8.61
N LYS A 18 6.80 10.83 -8.85
CA LYS A 18 7.30 10.58 -10.21
C LYS A 18 6.78 9.27 -10.83
N THR A 19 6.52 8.25 -10.03
CA THR A 19 6.23 6.88 -10.52
C THR A 19 4.99 6.23 -9.90
N GLY A 20 4.35 6.91 -8.95
CA GLY A 20 3.15 6.43 -8.29
C GLY A 20 1.90 6.75 -9.10
N GLU A 21 0.88 5.93 -8.88
CA GLU A 21 -0.47 6.15 -9.37
C GLU A 21 -1.42 6.40 -8.20
N VAL A 22 -2.56 7.04 -8.48
CA VAL A 22 -3.59 7.28 -7.47
C VAL A 22 -4.38 5.99 -7.28
N LEU A 23 -4.46 5.56 -6.02
CA LEU A 23 -5.12 4.36 -5.56
C LEU A 23 -6.23 4.75 -4.58
N THR A 24 -7.35 4.05 -4.58
CA THR A 24 -8.37 4.24 -3.54
C THR A 24 -8.26 3.12 -2.52
N LEU A 25 -7.90 3.46 -1.30
CA LEU A 25 -8.05 2.58 -0.15
C LEU A 25 -9.53 2.54 0.24
N ARG A 26 -10.06 1.34 0.39
CA ARG A 26 -11.44 1.10 0.78
C ARG A 26 -11.49 0.11 1.94
N ARG A 27 -11.96 0.53 3.10
CA ARG A 27 -12.27 -0.37 4.22
C ARG A 27 -13.75 -0.68 4.24
N VAL A 28 -14.09 -1.97 4.12
CA VAL A 28 -15.47 -2.44 4.29
C VAL A 28 -15.73 -2.60 5.80
N VAL A 29 -16.71 -1.86 6.30
CA VAL A 29 -17.15 -1.93 7.71
C VAL A 29 -18.53 -2.59 7.75
N PRO A 30 -18.76 -3.59 8.61
CA PRO A 30 -20.08 -4.20 8.74
C PRO A 30 -21.09 -3.16 9.23
N ASN A 31 -22.25 -3.08 8.58
CA ASN A 31 -23.35 -2.17 8.93
C ASN A 31 -23.04 -0.67 8.87
N ALA A 32 -21.97 -0.26 8.17
CA ALA A 32 -21.63 1.14 7.97
C ALA A 32 -21.18 1.42 6.52
N PRO A 33 -21.25 2.67 6.06
CA PRO A 33 -20.69 3.06 4.77
C PRO A 33 -19.20 2.70 4.69
N PRO A 34 -18.73 2.17 3.54
CA PRO A 34 -17.32 1.88 3.36
C PRO A 34 -16.49 3.16 3.47
N ILE A 35 -15.35 3.08 4.14
CA ILE A 35 -14.43 4.20 4.26
C ILE A 35 -13.54 4.18 3.03
N GLU A 36 -13.65 5.19 2.18
CA GLU A 36 -12.86 5.32 0.96
C GLU A 36 -11.96 6.55 1.04
N LYS A 37 -10.65 6.37 0.81
CA LYS A 37 -9.66 7.43 0.77
C LYS A 37 -8.72 7.24 -0.41
N GLN A 38 -8.43 8.33 -1.11
CA GLN A 38 -7.44 8.32 -2.17
C GLN A 38 -6.06 8.52 -1.57
N VAL A 39 -5.12 7.69 -2.01
CA VAL A 39 -3.71 7.73 -1.63
C VAL A 39 -2.87 7.53 -2.88
N ARG A 40 -1.68 8.13 -2.91
CA ARG A 40 -0.72 7.85 -3.98
C ARG A 40 0.20 6.72 -3.58
N GLY A 41 0.35 5.73 -4.45
CA GLY A 41 1.22 4.59 -4.21
C GLY A 41 1.76 4.00 -5.50
N ARG A 42 2.61 3.00 -5.37
CA ARG A 42 3.20 2.34 -6.53
C ARG A 42 2.69 0.92 -6.63
N VAL A 43 2.05 0.59 -7.76
CA VAL A 43 1.62 -0.76 -8.09
C VAL A 43 2.64 -1.37 -9.03
N MET A 44 3.11 -2.56 -8.72
CA MET A 44 4.05 -3.33 -9.53
C MET A 44 3.52 -4.75 -9.69
N GLY A 45 3.68 -5.32 -10.88
CA GLY A 45 3.54 -6.75 -11.07
C GLY A 45 4.69 -7.50 -10.40
N TYR A 46 4.46 -8.74 -10.02
CA TYR A 46 5.52 -9.62 -9.53
C TYR A 46 6.41 -10.08 -10.69
N ALA A 47 7.71 -10.20 -10.43
CA ALA A 47 8.65 -10.75 -11.40
C ALA A 47 8.43 -12.28 -11.58
N PRO A 48 8.85 -12.87 -12.72
CA PRO A 48 8.68 -14.31 -12.97
C PRO A 48 9.26 -15.20 -11.87
N ASP A 49 10.40 -14.82 -11.29
CA ASP A 49 11.04 -15.53 -10.18
C ASP A 49 10.22 -15.49 -8.88
N GLU A 50 9.41 -14.46 -8.68
CA GLU A 50 8.54 -14.35 -7.51
C GLU A 50 7.27 -15.21 -7.66
N LEU A 51 6.83 -15.50 -8.89
CA LEU A 51 5.74 -16.45 -9.14
C LEU A 51 6.12 -17.88 -8.69
N ALA A 52 7.41 -18.24 -8.75
CA ALA A 52 7.91 -19.52 -8.25
C ALA A 52 7.84 -19.65 -6.71
N ALA A 53 7.73 -18.53 -5.98
CA ALA A 53 7.66 -18.49 -4.52
C ALA A 53 6.22 -18.64 -3.97
N GLY A 54 5.28 -19.16 -4.78
CA GLY A 54 3.88 -19.31 -4.38
C GLY A 54 3.05 -18.03 -4.55
N ILE A 55 3.48 -17.14 -5.46
CA ILE A 55 2.68 -16.00 -5.90
C ILE A 55 1.87 -16.38 -7.13
N SER A 56 0.57 -16.18 -7.05
CA SER A 56 -0.38 -16.53 -8.10
C SER A 56 -0.37 -15.48 -9.21
N ILE A 57 -0.53 -15.94 -10.44
CA ILE A 57 -0.73 -15.09 -11.61
C ILE A 57 -2.00 -14.26 -11.39
N GLY A 58 -1.86 -12.93 -11.36
CA GLY A 58 -2.95 -11.98 -11.04
C GLY A 58 -2.73 -11.18 -9.76
N GLU A 59 -1.76 -11.57 -8.93
CA GLU A 59 -1.37 -10.79 -7.77
C GLU A 59 -0.49 -9.59 -8.15
N ARG A 60 -0.59 -8.52 -7.36
CA ARG A 60 0.14 -7.28 -7.55
C ARG A 60 0.75 -6.85 -6.23
N LYS A 61 1.98 -6.35 -6.30
CA LYS A 61 2.66 -5.72 -5.19
C LYS A 61 2.32 -4.24 -5.17
N VAL A 62 1.78 -3.76 -4.07
CA VAL A 62 1.44 -2.35 -3.87
C VAL A 62 2.31 -1.79 -2.76
N ILE A 63 3.07 -0.74 -3.06
CA ILE A 63 3.86 0.00 -2.09
C ILE A 63 3.09 1.27 -1.76
N LEU A 64 2.66 1.40 -0.50
CA LEU A 64 1.98 2.59 0.01
C LEU A 64 2.88 3.31 1.01
N PRO A 65 3.26 4.56 0.76
CA PRO A 65 4.03 5.35 1.72
C PRO A 65 3.19 5.61 2.97
N ALA A 66 3.78 5.41 4.14
CA ALA A 66 3.05 5.47 5.40
C ALA A 66 2.54 6.90 5.68
N ASP A 67 3.35 7.91 5.34
CA ASP A 67 3.00 9.32 5.48
C ASP A 67 1.77 9.71 4.64
N GLU A 68 1.59 9.12 3.47
CA GLU A 68 0.43 9.38 2.61
C GLU A 68 -0.84 8.73 3.17
N VAL A 69 -0.71 7.51 3.71
CA VAL A 69 -1.84 6.82 4.36
C VAL A 69 -2.29 7.60 5.60
N GLU A 70 -1.34 8.06 6.41
CA GLU A 70 -1.62 8.91 7.57
C GLU A 70 -2.24 10.26 7.16
N ALA A 71 -1.67 10.93 6.15
CA ALA A 71 -2.19 12.20 5.64
C ALA A 71 -3.61 12.07 5.05
N SER A 72 -3.96 10.91 4.48
CA SER A 72 -5.31 10.65 3.97
C SER A 72 -6.37 10.49 5.08
N GLY A 73 -5.93 10.29 6.33
CA GLY A 73 -6.79 9.95 7.46
C GLY A 73 -7.45 8.59 7.32
N PHE A 74 -6.91 7.68 6.49
CA PHE A 74 -7.40 6.31 6.41
C PHE A 74 -7.06 5.57 7.70
N PRO A 75 -7.98 4.79 8.27
CA PRO A 75 -7.74 4.14 9.55
C PRO A 75 -6.63 3.07 9.45
N THR A 76 -5.52 3.29 10.13
CA THR A 76 -4.37 2.38 10.25
C THR A 76 -4.51 1.48 11.50
N PRO A 77 -3.81 0.33 11.57
CA PRO A 77 -3.08 -0.33 10.48
C PRO A 77 -4.01 -0.86 9.38
N LEU A 78 -3.47 -1.07 8.18
CA LEU A 78 -4.18 -1.73 7.09
C LEU A 78 -4.45 -3.20 7.45
N ARG A 79 -5.63 -3.70 7.08
CA ARG A 79 -6.16 -5.01 7.50
C ARG A 79 -6.42 -5.90 6.29
N LYS A 80 -5.87 -7.12 6.33
CA LYS A 80 -6.18 -8.15 5.34
C LYS A 80 -7.68 -8.49 5.33
N GLY A 81 -8.21 -8.78 4.14
CA GLY A 81 -9.60 -9.22 3.93
C GLY A 81 -10.68 -8.12 4.00
N THR A 82 -10.62 -7.19 4.96
CA THR A 82 -11.60 -6.08 5.05
C THR A 82 -11.22 -4.88 4.20
N ASP A 83 -9.93 -4.66 4.02
CA ASP A 83 -9.43 -3.55 3.24
C ASP A 83 -9.18 -3.99 1.80
N ARG A 84 -9.49 -3.08 0.89
CA ARG A 84 -9.38 -3.25 -0.56
C ARG A 84 -8.63 -2.06 -1.13
N ILE A 85 -7.91 -2.31 -2.21
CA ILE A 85 -7.22 -1.29 -2.99
C ILE A 85 -7.91 -1.23 -4.34
N VAL A 86 -8.45 -0.07 -4.70
CA VAL A 86 -9.01 0.15 -6.03
C VAL A 86 -7.96 0.81 -6.90
N VAL A 87 -7.60 0.14 -7.99
CA VAL A 87 -6.58 0.59 -8.95
C VAL A 87 -7.24 0.66 -10.31
N ARG A 88 -7.34 1.87 -10.88
CA ARG A 88 -7.96 2.10 -12.20
C ARG A 88 -9.36 1.47 -12.31
N GLY A 89 -10.17 1.59 -11.25
CA GLY A 89 -11.51 1.02 -11.17
C GLY A 89 -11.57 -0.50 -10.87
N THR A 90 -10.42 -1.18 -10.80
CA THR A 90 -10.35 -2.60 -10.43
C THR A 90 -10.19 -2.76 -8.94
N HIS A 91 -11.07 -3.55 -8.30
CA HIS A 91 -10.98 -3.86 -6.88
C HIS A 91 -9.97 -4.97 -6.61
N LEU A 92 -8.91 -4.67 -5.87
CA LEU A 92 -7.94 -5.63 -5.37
C LEU A 92 -8.19 -5.89 -3.90
N THR A 93 -8.22 -7.16 -3.53
CA THR A 93 -8.31 -7.61 -2.14
C THR A 93 -6.93 -7.65 -1.54
N ILE A 94 -6.75 -7.06 -0.35
CA ILE A 94 -5.49 -7.17 0.38
C ILE A 94 -5.36 -8.58 0.95
N VAL A 95 -4.39 -9.32 0.44
CA VAL A 95 -4.04 -10.68 0.87
C VAL A 95 -3.06 -10.62 2.04
N GLU A 96 -2.06 -9.77 1.94
CA GLU A 96 -1.01 -9.61 2.94
C GLU A 96 -0.59 -8.15 3.05
N VAL A 97 -0.32 -7.71 4.29
CA VAL A 97 0.25 -6.39 4.58
C VAL A 97 1.52 -6.63 5.36
N ASP A 98 2.65 -6.23 4.81
CA ASP A 98 3.93 -6.18 5.48
C ASP A 98 4.22 -4.74 5.91
N ASP A 99 4.28 -4.55 7.23
CA ASP A 99 4.64 -3.30 7.89
C ASP A 99 6.01 -3.39 8.60
N SER A 100 6.76 -4.48 8.37
CA SER A 100 8.01 -4.77 9.08
C SER A 100 9.23 -4.51 8.21
N THR A 101 9.14 -4.74 6.90
CA THR A 101 10.29 -4.72 5.97
C THR A 101 10.76 -3.31 5.63
N ARG A 102 9.87 -2.31 5.71
CA ARG A 102 10.20 -0.90 5.42
C ARG A 102 10.13 0.00 6.63
N ARG A 103 10.77 -0.44 7.71
CA ARG A 103 11.06 0.40 8.87
C ARG A 103 12.51 0.89 8.83
N ILE A 104 12.70 2.20 8.97
CA ILE A 104 14.04 2.80 9.06
C ILE A 104 14.17 3.44 10.45
N GLY A 105 15.08 2.91 11.26
CA GLY A 105 15.23 3.37 12.65
C GLY A 105 14.02 3.05 13.55
N GLY A 106 13.20 2.05 13.20
CA GLY A 106 11.98 1.68 13.93
C GLY A 106 10.71 2.38 13.46
N GLU A 107 10.82 3.39 12.58
CA GLU A 107 9.69 4.13 12.02
C GLU A 107 9.25 3.54 10.69
N LEU A 108 7.94 3.35 10.51
CA LEU A 108 7.37 2.82 9.29
C LEU A 108 7.43 3.87 8.18
N VAL A 109 8.13 3.55 7.09
CA VAL A 109 8.26 4.44 5.93
C VAL A 109 7.23 4.10 4.85
N ALA A 110 6.92 2.82 4.68
CA ALA A 110 5.91 2.37 3.71
C ALA A 110 5.35 0.99 4.08
N TYR A 111 4.10 0.75 3.71
CA TYR A 111 3.48 -0.57 3.70
C TYR A 111 3.81 -1.28 2.39
N GLU A 112 4.27 -2.52 2.47
CA GLU A 112 4.33 -3.43 1.32
C GLU A 112 3.13 -4.35 1.35
N ILE A 113 2.29 -4.27 0.32
CA ILE A 113 1.00 -4.96 0.30
C ILE A 113 0.98 -5.93 -0.86
N ARG A 114 0.58 -7.15 -0.59
CA ARG A 114 0.19 -8.12 -1.60
C ARG A 114 -1.31 -8.01 -1.80
N ALA A 115 -1.71 -7.62 -3.00
CA ALA A 115 -3.10 -7.50 -3.38
C ALA A 115 -3.41 -8.46 -4.53
N SER A 116 -4.55 -9.14 -4.44
CA SER A 116 -5.05 -10.04 -5.48
C SER A 116 -6.37 -9.52 -6.02
N GLY A 117 -6.52 -9.50 -7.33
CA GLY A 117 -7.75 -9.10 -8.01
C GLY A 117 -7.94 -9.89 -9.29
N ALA A 118 -9.18 -10.33 -9.51
CA ALA A 118 -9.62 -10.94 -10.75
C ALA A 118 -9.91 -9.86 -11.82
#